data_AF-A0A2D7PFZ7-F1
#
_entry.id   AF-A0A2D7PFZ7-F1
#
_cell.length_a   1.000
_cell.length_b   1.000
_cell.length_c   1.000
_cell.angle_alpha   90.00
_cell.angle_beta   90.00
_cell.angle_gamma   90.00
#
_symmetry.space_group_name_H-M   'P 1'
#
loop_
_entity.id
_entity.type
_entity.pdbx_description
1 polymer ?
#
loop_
_entity_poly.entity_id
_entity_poly.type
_entity_poly.pdbx_seq_one_letter_code
_entity_poly.pdbx_strand_id
1 'polypeptide(L)'
;MTTKKKIDKEAVYRLACIQCTHDEIAHVVDCSITHLRKHFGKIIEKGKDAGKKSLRRAQWDKAINGDTRMQIFLGKQYLGQKDIPEDRSHQTPLPWNDEE
;
A
#
# COMPACT_ATOMS: atom_id res chain seq x y z
N MET A 1 6.31 -35.20 -22.74
CA MET A 1 7.32 -34.13 -22.66
C MET A 1 6.61 -32.80 -22.47
N THR A 2 6.57 -32.26 -21.25
CA THR A 2 5.97 -30.95 -21.00
C THR A 2 6.95 -29.88 -21.48
N THR A 3 6.65 -29.22 -22.59
CA THR A 3 7.45 -28.14 -23.14
C THR A 3 7.55 -26.99 -22.12
N LYS A 4 8.77 -26.56 -21.79
CA LYS A 4 8.97 -25.40 -20.91
C LYS A 4 8.51 -24.14 -21.66
N LYS A 5 7.31 -23.65 -21.35
CA LYS A 5 6.84 -22.35 -21.82
C LYS A 5 7.78 -21.26 -21.30
N LYS A 6 8.32 -20.44 -22.20
CA LYS A 6 9.21 -19.34 -21.85
C LYS A 6 8.35 -18.19 -21.33
N ILE A 7 8.31 -18.02 -20.01
CA ILE A 7 7.58 -16.91 -19.35
C ILE A 7 8.39 -15.61 -19.52
N ASP A 8 7.72 -14.55 -19.96
CA ASP A 8 8.30 -13.22 -20.02
C ASP A 8 8.45 -12.61 -18.62
N LYS A 9 9.71 -12.51 -18.15
CA LYS A 9 10.07 -11.91 -16.86
C LYS A 9 9.70 -10.43 -16.79
N GLU A 10 9.78 -9.71 -17.91
CA GLU A 10 9.49 -8.29 -17.96
C GLU A 10 7.98 -8.03 -17.84
N ALA A 11 7.15 -8.88 -18.45
CA ALA A 11 5.70 -8.86 -18.20
C ALA A 11 5.37 -9.07 -16.72
N VAL A 12 5.98 -10.07 -16.07
CA VAL A 12 5.79 -10.32 -14.62
C VAL A 12 6.15 -9.08 -13.78
N TYR A 13 7.29 -8.44 -14.09
CA TYR A 13 7.73 -7.22 -13.41
C TYR A 13 6.74 -6.06 -13.60
N ARG A 14 6.34 -5.78 -14.84
CA ARG A 14 5.42 -4.69 -15.17
C ARG A 14 4.05 -4.87 -14.51
N LEU A 15 3.52 -6.09 -14.47
CA LEU A 15 2.27 -6.40 -13.78
C LEU A 15 2.42 -6.24 -12.26
N ALA A 16 3.55 -6.63 -11.69
CA ALA A 16 3.83 -6.41 -10.27
C ALA A 16 3.95 -4.91 -9.92
N CYS A 17 4.48 -4.07 -10.83
CA CYS A 17 4.54 -2.62 -10.66
C CYS A 17 3.16 -1.98 -10.49
N ILE A 18 2.14 -2.48 -11.18
CA ILE A 18 0.75 -2.01 -11.03
C ILE A 18 0.00 -2.71 -9.89
N GLN A 19 0.72 -3.42 -9.00
CA GLN A 19 0.19 -4.12 -7.83
C GLN A 19 -0.79 -5.26 -8.14
N CYS A 20 -0.70 -5.88 -9.32
CA CYS A 20 -1.46 -7.10 -9.59
C CYS A 20 -1.17 -8.20 -8.56
N THR A 21 -2.19 -9.00 -8.28
CA THR A 21 -2.10 -10.19 -7.43
C THR A 21 -1.30 -11.30 -8.12
N HIS A 22 -0.85 -12.28 -7.35
CA HIS A 22 -0.14 -13.43 -7.93
C HIS A 22 -1.04 -14.23 -8.89
N ASP A 23 -2.35 -14.23 -8.65
CA ASP A 23 -3.32 -14.98 -9.44
C ASP A 23 -3.57 -14.30 -10.78
N GLU A 24 -3.71 -12.97 -10.78
CA GLU A 24 -3.79 -12.16 -12.00
C GLU A 24 -2.53 -12.30 -12.85
N ILE A 25 -1.35 -12.20 -12.23
CA ILE A 25 -0.08 -12.36 -12.94
C ILE A 25 0.01 -13.77 -13.55
N ALA A 26 -0.28 -14.81 -12.77
CA ALA A 26 -0.25 -16.20 -13.18
C ALA A 26 -1.20 -16.47 -14.37
N HIS A 27 -2.39 -15.87 -14.33
CA HIS A 27 -3.36 -15.94 -15.42
C HIS A 27 -2.84 -15.26 -16.70
N VAL A 28 -2.26 -14.06 -16.59
CA VAL A 28 -1.75 -13.31 -17.75
C VAL A 28 -0.54 -13.99 -18.40
N VAL A 29 0.37 -14.55 -17.60
CA VAL A 29 1.56 -15.23 -18.13
C VAL A 29 1.33 -16.72 -18.40
N ASP A 30 0.11 -17.20 -18.19
CA ASP A 30 -0.34 -18.59 -18.36
C ASP A 30 0.60 -19.59 -17.69
N CYS A 31 0.74 -19.45 -16.37
CA CYS A 31 1.46 -20.39 -15.53
C CYS A 31 0.73 -20.64 -14.21
N SER A 32 1.07 -21.72 -13.50
CA SER A 32 0.52 -21.95 -12.17
C SER A 32 1.06 -20.95 -11.14
N ILE A 33 0.24 -20.60 -10.15
CA ILE A 33 0.63 -19.70 -9.05
C ILE A 33 1.84 -20.26 -8.28
N THR A 34 1.88 -21.58 -8.08
CA THR A 34 3.01 -22.27 -7.42
C THR A 34 4.32 -22.06 -8.19
N HIS A 35 4.28 -22.20 -9.52
CA HIS A 35 5.45 -21.95 -10.36
C HIS A 35 5.85 -20.46 -10.32
N LEU A 36 4.87 -19.56 -10.38
CA LEU A 36 5.10 -18.11 -10.30
C LEU A 36 5.82 -17.73 -9.01
N ARG A 37 5.31 -18.17 -7.84
CA ARG A 37 5.88 -17.86 -6.54
C ARG A 37 7.29 -18.42 -6.38
N LYS A 38 7.50 -19.67 -6.81
CA LYS A 38 8.79 -20.36 -6.69
C LYS A 38 9.89 -19.74 -7.54
N HIS A 39 9.58 -19.31 -8.76
CA HIS A 39 10.59 -18.90 -9.74
C HIS A 39 10.69 -17.38 -9.96
N PHE A 40 9.65 -16.61 -9.65
CA PHE A 40 9.58 -15.17 -9.94
C PHE A 40 9.34 -14.31 -8.70
N GLY A 41 9.35 -14.88 -7.49
CA GLY A 41 9.11 -14.16 -6.23
C GLY A 41 9.94 -12.87 -6.10
N LYS A 42 11.26 -12.94 -6.36
CA LYS A 42 12.15 -11.76 -6.29
C LYS A 42 11.79 -10.67 -7.30
N ILE A 43 11.36 -11.04 -8.50
CA ILE A 43 10.96 -10.09 -9.55
C ILE A 43 9.65 -9.41 -9.17
N ILE A 44 8.71 -10.18 -8.62
CA ILE A 44 7.43 -9.68 -8.15
C ILE A 44 7.61 -8.72 -6.97
N GLU A 45 8.44 -9.07 -6.01
CA GLU A 45 8.76 -8.21 -4.87
C GLU A 45 9.37 -6.88 -5.32
N LYS A 46 10.39 -6.94 -6.18
CA LYS A 46 11.01 -5.74 -6.77
C LYS A 46 9.99 -4.88 -7.53
N GLY A 47 9.12 -5.51 -8.32
CA GLY A 47 8.05 -4.82 -9.04
C GLY A 47 7.07 -4.14 -8.09
N LYS A 48 6.64 -4.84 -7.03
CA LYS A 48 5.74 -4.27 -6.02
C LYS A 48 6.36 -3.06 -5.33
N ASP A 49 7.64 -3.12 -4.97
CA ASP A 49 8.33 -1.99 -4.36
C ASP A 49 8.47 -0.80 -5.30
N ALA A 50 8.79 -1.05 -6.57
CA ALA A 50 8.82 -0.02 -7.61
C ALA A 50 7.43 0.63 -7.80
N GLY A 51 6.38 -0.18 -7.81
CA GLY A 51 4.99 0.27 -7.89
C GLY A 51 4.57 1.14 -6.70
N LYS A 52 4.86 0.69 -5.47
CA LYS A 52 4.62 1.48 -4.25
C LYS A 52 5.38 2.81 -4.29
N LYS A 53 6.64 2.80 -4.75
CA LYS A 53 7.42 4.04 -4.93
C LYS A 53 6.75 4.98 -5.93
N SER A 54 6.29 4.47 -7.07
CA SER A 54 5.59 5.25 -8.09
C SER A 54 4.30 5.87 -7.55
N LEU A 55 3.48 5.07 -6.86
CA LEU A 55 2.24 5.54 -6.24
C LEU A 55 2.52 6.64 -5.21
N ARG A 56 3.51 6.46 -4.33
CA ARG A 56 3.88 7.49 -3.35
C ARG A 56 4.28 8.80 -4.03
N ARG A 57 5.09 8.75 -5.09
CA ARG A 57 5.45 9.95 -5.85
C ARG A 57 4.21 10.66 -6.39
N ALA A 58 3.31 9.93 -7.05
CA ALA A 58 2.09 10.51 -7.60
C ALA A 58 1.18 11.10 -6.51
N GLN A 59 1.10 10.48 -5.33
CA GLN A 59 0.39 11.00 -4.17
C GLN A 59 1.02 12.32 -3.69
N TRP A 60 2.34 12.39 -3.55
CA TRP A 60 3.05 13.61 -3.16
C TRP A 60 2.85 14.75 -4.16
N ASP A 61 3.03 14.47 -5.45
CA ASP A 61 2.85 15.47 -6.51
C ASP A 61 1.41 16.04 -6.47
N LYS A 62 0.42 15.17 -6.29
CA LYS A 62 -0.99 15.57 -6.20
C LYS A 62 -1.28 16.41 -4.94
N ALA A 63 -0.70 16.06 -3.80
CA ALA A 63 -0.83 16.83 -2.56
C ALA A 63 -0.19 18.23 -2.67
N ILE A 64 1.00 18.32 -3.27
CA ILE A 64 1.72 19.58 -3.48
C ILE A 64 0.94 20.49 -4.44
N ASN A 65 0.29 19.91 -5.45
CA ASN A 65 -0.54 20.62 -6.41
C ASN A 65 -1.95 20.98 -5.88
N GLY A 66 -2.18 20.90 -4.57
CA GLY A 66 -3.39 21.45 -3.92
C GLY A 66 -4.55 20.47 -3.77
N ASP A 67 -4.38 19.16 -4.00
CA ASP A 67 -5.43 18.19 -3.68
C ASP A 67 -5.59 18.05 -2.15
N THR A 68 -6.63 18.69 -1.61
CA THR A 68 -6.92 18.70 -0.17
C THR A 68 -7.09 17.30 0.41
N ARG A 69 -7.67 16.35 -0.34
CA ARG A 69 -7.90 14.99 0.14
C ARG A 69 -6.56 14.27 0.32
N MET A 70 -5.64 14.45 -0.61
CA MET A 70 -4.31 13.87 -0.52
C MET A 70 -3.45 14.54 0.55
N GLN A 71 -3.58 15.85 0.75
CA GLN A 71 -2.95 16.56 1.86
C GLN A 71 -3.42 16.02 3.22
N ILE A 72 -4.73 15.85 3.41
CA ILE A 72 -5.30 15.24 4.63
C ILE A 72 -4.79 13.81 4.79
N PHE A 73 -4.82 13.01 3.73
CA PHE A 73 -4.36 11.62 3.79
C PHE A 73 -2.89 11.52 4.21
N LEU A 74 -1.98 12.26 3.55
CA LEU A 74 -0.56 12.26 3.88
C LEU A 74 -0.29 12.89 5.25
N GLY A 75 -1.04 13.93 5.64
CA GLY A 75 -0.98 14.53 6.98
C GLY A 75 -1.29 13.52 8.08
N LYS A 76 -2.33 12.69 7.91
CA LYS A 76 -2.63 11.59 8.83
C LYS A 76 -1.54 10.54 8.84
N GLN A 77 -1.11 10.07 7.66
CA GLN A 77 -0.18 8.93 7.55
C GLN A 77 1.26 9.26 7.98
N TYR A 78 1.75 10.46 7.67
CA TYR A 78 3.15 10.83 7.88
C TYR A 78 3.38 11.85 9.00
N LEU A 79 2.36 12.65 9.35
CA LEU A 79 2.46 13.67 10.41
C LEU A 79 1.68 13.30 11.68
N GLY A 80 0.98 12.16 11.69
CA GLY A 80 0.23 11.69 12.86
C GLY A 80 -0.99 12.54 13.20
N GLN A 81 -1.50 13.33 12.26
CA GLN A 81 -2.71 14.12 12.45
C GLN A 81 -3.91 13.20 12.69
N LYS A 82 -4.80 13.61 13.60
CA LYS A 82 -6.02 12.89 13.98
C LYS A 82 -7.24 13.77 13.74
N ASP A 83 -8.36 13.15 13.38
CA ASP A 83 -9.64 13.86 13.21
C ASP A 83 -10.21 14.35 14.55
N ILE A 84 -9.94 13.59 15.62
CA ILE A 84 -10.38 13.89 16.98
C ILE A 84 -9.14 14.19 17.80
N PRO A 85 -8.96 15.43 18.29
CA PRO A 85 -7.92 15.75 19.26
C PRO A 85 -8.17 14.93 20.53
N GLU A 86 -7.16 14.20 21.01
CA GLU A 86 -7.21 13.59 22.34
C GLU A 86 -7.08 14.69 23.38
N ASP A 87 -8.20 15.08 24.01
CA ASP A 87 -8.14 15.94 25.18
C ASP A 87 -7.75 15.11 26.41
N ARG A 88 -6.45 15.11 26.73
CA ARG A 88 -5.91 14.43 27.91
C ARG A 88 -6.07 15.26 29.19
N SER A 89 -6.63 16.46 29.12
CA SER A 89 -6.70 17.38 30.27
C SER A 89 -7.87 17.10 31.22
N HIS A 90 -8.82 16.23 30.84
CA HIS A 90 -10.08 16.04 31.57
C HIS A 90 -10.28 14.62 32.10
N GLN A 91 -9.25 14.05 32.74
CA GLN A 91 -9.37 12.80 33.53
C GLN A 91 -9.46 13.06 35.04
N THR A 92 -9.77 14.29 35.45
CA THR A 92 -10.07 14.58 36.85
C THR A 92 -11.52 14.20 37.13
N PRO A 93 -11.80 13.30 38.09
CA PRO A 93 -13.17 13.07 38.55
C PRO A 93 -13.77 14.42 38.98
N LEU A 94 -15.02 14.67 38.58
CA LEU A 94 -15.73 15.86 39.06
C LEU A 94 -15.78 15.81 40.60
N PRO A 95 -15.51 16.93 41.29
CA PRO A 95 -15.67 16.97 42.74
C PRO A 95 -17.13 16.66 43.08
N TRP A 96 -17.34 15.64 43.92
CA TRP A 96 -18.65 15.43 44.54
C TRP A 96 -18.82 16.51 45.61
N ASN A 97 -19.89 17.29 45.50
CA ASN A 97 -20.25 18.23 46.57
C ASN A 97 -20.93 17.42 47.69
N ASP A 98 -20.14 16.98 48.67
CA ASP A 98 -20.65 16.38 49.91
C ASP A 98 -21.08 17.50 50.89
N GLU A 99 -22.02 18.36 50.49
CA GLU A 99 -22.65 19.35 51.36
C GLU A 99 -24.15 19.03 51.53
N GLU A 100 -24.45 18.21 52.56
CA GLU A 100 -25.73 18.22 53.31
C GLU A 100 -25.43 18.13 54.81
#